data_AF-A0A174TCC6-F1
#
_entry.id   AF-A0A174TCC6-F1
#
_cell.length_a   1.000
_cell.length_b   1.000
_cell.length_c   1.000
_cell.angle_alpha   90.00
_cell.angle_beta   90.00
_cell.angle_gamma   90.00
#
_symmetry.space_group_name_H-M   'P 1'
#
loop_
_entity.id
_entity.type
_entity.pdbx_description
1 polymer ?
#
loop_
_entity_poly.entity_id
_entity_poly.type
_entity_poly.pdbx_seq_one_letter_code
_entity_poly.pdbx_strand_id
1 'polypeptide(L)'
;MTNTNNFIELNRRYLIDDMIDSIELCLSHHIDKQTRPKLYNELSEKLCKWGVTKRSIPLIEYCFKLYINDKACFGNFNVKAENVEEAYDVAYTTLASKLSGILPNIDIPYYVEAVNEEGYPRYRVLSYNSEKDEKECFITSDHTEARVKYDELDGESDTIALFIQTSHEAGWSVLKHRLANRVKF
;
A
#
# COMPACT_ATOMS: atom_id res chain seq x y z
N MET A 1 -13.68 -23.08 -36.49
CA MET A 1 -12.95 -22.14 -35.60
C MET A 1 -13.81 -20.90 -35.35
N THR A 2 -14.88 -21.01 -34.55
CA THR A 2 -15.90 -19.94 -34.41
C THR A 2 -16.31 -19.65 -32.96
N ASN A 3 -15.74 -20.35 -31.96
CA ASN A 3 -16.20 -20.24 -30.56
C ASN A 3 -15.44 -19.24 -29.69
N THR A 4 -14.17 -18.95 -29.99
CA THR A 4 -13.32 -18.11 -29.11
C THR A 4 -13.70 -16.62 -29.18
N ASN A 5 -14.07 -16.12 -30.36
CA ASN A 5 -14.46 -14.72 -30.55
C ASN A 5 -15.80 -14.41 -29.89
N ASN A 6 -16.78 -15.33 -29.95
CA ASN A 6 -18.07 -15.19 -29.27
C ASN A 6 -17.91 -15.20 -27.75
N PHE A 7 -17.01 -16.00 -27.19
CA PHE A 7 -16.75 -16.04 -25.75
C PHE A 7 -16.07 -14.75 -25.24
N ILE A 8 -15.13 -14.20 -26.00
CA ILE A 8 -14.47 -12.93 -25.66
C ILE A 8 -15.46 -11.76 -25.73
N GLU A 9 -16.33 -11.71 -26.75
CA GLU A 9 -17.37 -10.68 -26.85
C GLU A 9 -18.43 -10.80 -25.75
N LEU A 10 -18.88 -12.02 -25.41
CA LEU A 10 -19.81 -12.22 -24.30
C LEU A 10 -19.23 -11.70 -23.00
N ASN A 11 -17.99 -12.07 -22.68
CA ASN A 11 -17.33 -11.64 -21.44
C ASN A 11 -17.11 -10.12 -21.39
N ARG A 12 -16.84 -9.47 -22.53
CA ARG A 12 -16.78 -8.01 -22.60
C ARG A 12 -18.13 -7.36 -22.32
N ARG A 13 -19.22 -7.88 -22.89
CA ARG A 13 -20.57 -7.35 -22.64
C ARG A 13 -20.97 -7.52 -21.18
N TYR A 14 -20.77 -8.71 -20.60
CA TYR A 14 -21.03 -8.94 -19.17
C TYR A 14 -20.25 -8.00 -18.26
N LEU A 15 -18.98 -7.73 -18.57
CA LEU A 15 -18.18 -6.78 -17.80
C LEU A 15 -18.74 -5.36 -17.90
N ILE A 16 -19.13 -4.92 -19.11
CA ILE A 16 -19.70 -3.59 -19.32
C ILE A 16 -21.05 -3.45 -18.62
N ASP A 17 -21.89 -4.48 -18.66
CA ASP A 17 -23.21 -4.47 -18.01
C ASP A 17 -23.05 -4.43 -16.47
N ASP A 18 -22.16 -5.24 -15.87
CA ASP A 18 -21.85 -5.18 -14.43
C ASP A 18 -21.27 -3.81 -14.02
N MET A 19 -20.50 -3.17 -14.91
CA MET A 19 -20.00 -1.81 -14.69
C MET A 19 -21.13 -0.79 -14.62
N ILE A 20 -22.05 -0.84 -15.59
CA ILE A 20 -23.20 0.06 -15.66
C ILE A 20 -24.11 -0.16 -14.44
N ASP A 21 -24.50 -1.40 -14.17
CA ASP A 21 -25.39 -1.75 -13.05
C ASP A 21 -24.85 -1.26 -11.70
N SER A 22 -23.54 -1.42 -11.47
CA SER A 22 -22.88 -0.99 -10.22
C SER A 22 -22.88 0.53 -10.05
N ILE A 23 -22.72 1.28 -11.15
CA ILE A 23 -22.73 2.75 -11.15
C ILE A 23 -24.16 3.25 -10.98
N GLU A 24 -25.12 2.70 -11.73
CA GLU A 24 -26.54 3.06 -11.64
C GLU A 24 -27.09 2.78 -10.24
N LEU A 25 -26.71 1.66 -9.64
CA LEU A 25 -27.07 1.35 -8.26
C LEU A 25 -26.57 2.44 -7.30
N CYS A 26 -25.32 2.87 -7.42
CA CYS A 26 -24.78 3.95 -6.56
C CYS A 26 -25.48 5.30 -6.78
N LEU A 27 -25.96 5.56 -7.99
CA LEU A 27 -26.65 6.81 -8.36
C LEU A 27 -28.15 6.80 -8.03
N SER A 28 -28.72 5.65 -7.66
CA SER A 28 -30.14 5.50 -7.40
C SER A 28 -30.63 6.38 -6.25
N HIS A 29 -31.67 7.19 -6.52
CA HIS A 29 -32.27 8.10 -5.56
C HIS A 29 -33.04 7.40 -4.43
N HIS A 30 -33.32 6.10 -4.57
CA HIS A 30 -34.06 5.31 -3.57
C HIS A 30 -33.18 4.74 -2.45
N ILE A 31 -31.87 4.95 -2.52
CA ILE A 31 -30.93 4.41 -1.53
C ILE A 31 -30.86 5.33 -0.32
N ASP A 32 -31.11 4.76 0.85
CA ASP A 32 -31.05 5.48 2.12
C ASP A 32 -29.62 5.97 2.44
N LYS A 33 -29.54 6.98 3.31
CA LYS A 33 -28.27 7.62 3.66
C LYS A 33 -27.28 6.69 4.37
N GLN A 34 -27.72 5.61 5.00
CA GLN A 34 -26.84 4.68 5.74
C GLN A 34 -26.27 3.58 4.83
N THR A 35 -27.01 3.18 3.78
CA THR A 35 -26.57 2.16 2.82
C THR A 35 -25.66 2.72 1.74
N ARG A 36 -25.84 4.00 1.38
CA ARG A 36 -25.08 4.66 0.31
C ARG A 36 -23.54 4.59 0.48
N PRO A 37 -22.94 4.82 1.66
CA PRO A 37 -21.50 4.70 1.84
C PRO A 37 -20.96 3.28 1.57
N LYS A 38 -21.72 2.23 1.89
CA LYS A 38 -21.32 0.85 1.66
C LYS A 38 -21.23 0.54 0.16
N LEU A 39 -22.23 0.99 -0.60
CA LEU A 39 -22.25 0.82 -2.06
C LEU A 39 -21.11 1.57 -2.76
N TYR A 40 -20.77 2.78 -2.29
CA TYR A 40 -19.60 3.49 -2.81
C TYR A 40 -18.28 2.77 -2.51
N ASN A 41 -18.16 2.12 -1.34
CA ASN A 41 -16.98 1.29 -1.04
C ASN A 41 -16.91 0.07 -1.96
N GLU A 42 -18.03 -0.64 -2.18
CA GLU A 42 -18.11 -1.77 -3.11
C GLU A 42 -17.79 -1.35 -4.55
N LEU A 43 -18.31 -0.22 -5.01
CA LEU A 43 -18.00 0.34 -6.33
C LEU A 43 -16.51 0.71 -6.42
N SER A 44 -15.93 1.30 -5.37
CA SER A 44 -14.49 1.62 -5.33
C SER A 44 -13.62 0.37 -5.47
N GLU A 45 -13.98 -0.73 -4.83
CA GLU A 45 -13.30 -2.01 -5.00
C GLU A 45 -13.45 -2.56 -6.42
N LYS A 46 -14.65 -2.47 -7.01
CA LYS A 46 -14.88 -2.87 -8.40
C LYS A 46 -14.08 -2.01 -9.39
N LEU A 47 -14.04 -0.69 -9.21
CA LEU A 47 -13.23 0.23 -10.01
C LEU A 47 -11.73 -0.11 -9.95
N CYS A 48 -11.24 -0.58 -8.81
CA CYS A 48 -9.87 -1.08 -8.68
C CYS A 48 -9.66 -2.38 -9.47
N LYS A 49 -10.61 -3.32 -9.41
CA LYS A 49 -10.56 -4.59 -10.18
C LYS A 49 -10.65 -4.35 -11.69
N TRP A 50 -11.42 -3.36 -12.11
CA TRP A 50 -11.54 -2.96 -13.52
C TRP A 50 -10.35 -2.12 -14.02
N GLY A 51 -9.39 -1.79 -13.15
CA GLY A 51 -8.21 -0.99 -13.49
C GLY A 51 -8.51 0.47 -13.79
N VAL A 52 -9.72 0.96 -13.46
CA VAL A 52 -10.13 2.36 -13.65
C VAL A 52 -9.42 3.24 -12.62
N THR A 53 -9.34 2.76 -11.39
CA THR A 53 -8.53 3.37 -10.33
C THR A 53 -7.45 2.38 -9.93
N LYS A 54 -6.26 2.89 -9.59
CA LYS A 54 -5.28 2.06 -8.87
C LYS A 54 -5.67 2.12 -7.40
N ARG A 55 -5.64 0.98 -6.71
CA ARG A 55 -5.56 1.04 -5.24
C ARG A 55 -4.33 1.91 -4.93
N SER A 56 -4.52 2.91 -4.10
CA SER A 56 -3.42 3.60 -3.42
C SER A 56 -2.86 2.62 -2.40
N ILE A 57 -2.20 1.55 -2.86
CA ILE A 57 -1.49 0.65 -1.97
C ILE A 57 -0.33 1.46 -1.41
N PRO A 58 -0.24 1.60 -0.08
CA PRO A 58 0.83 2.38 0.49
C PRO A 58 2.17 1.72 0.18
N LEU A 59 3.09 2.51 -0.38
CA LEU A 59 4.44 2.03 -0.62
C LEU A 59 5.23 2.05 0.68
N ILE A 60 5.79 0.91 1.02
CA ILE A 60 6.63 0.67 2.18
C ILE A 60 8.08 0.82 1.75
N GLU A 61 8.86 1.57 2.53
CA GLU A 61 10.30 1.64 2.34
C GLU A 61 10.98 0.40 2.92
N TYR A 62 11.72 -0.32 2.08
CA TYR A 62 12.53 -1.48 2.42
C TYR A 62 14.01 -1.15 2.26
N CYS A 63 14.82 -1.63 3.19
CA CYS A 63 16.26 -1.41 3.23
C CYS A 63 17.00 -2.70 2.86
N PHE A 64 17.98 -2.60 1.96
CA PHE A 64 18.72 -3.75 1.42
C PHE A 64 20.24 -3.56 1.53
N LYS A 65 20.93 -4.67 1.81
CA LYS A 65 22.38 -4.82 1.63
C LYS A 65 22.67 -5.32 0.22
N LEU A 66 23.70 -4.76 -0.40
CA LEU A 66 24.21 -5.20 -1.70
C LEU A 66 25.41 -6.12 -1.52
N TYR A 67 25.41 -7.24 -2.22
CA TYR A 67 26.54 -8.15 -2.33
C TYR A 67 27.02 -8.19 -3.77
N ILE A 68 28.33 -8.08 -3.96
CA ILE A 68 29.00 -8.23 -5.25
C ILE A 68 30.06 -9.31 -5.10
N ASN A 69 30.03 -10.34 -5.93
CA ASN A 69 30.91 -11.51 -5.82
C ASN A 69 30.98 -12.06 -4.38
N ASP A 70 29.81 -12.25 -3.77
CA ASP A 70 29.62 -12.75 -2.40
C ASP A 70 30.25 -11.89 -1.29
N LYS A 71 30.64 -10.64 -1.61
CA LYS A 71 31.15 -9.68 -0.63
C LYS A 71 30.13 -8.58 -0.39
N ALA A 72 29.83 -8.36 0.88
CA ALA A 72 28.98 -7.26 1.32
C ALA A 72 29.62 -5.91 0.97
N CYS A 73 28.88 -5.06 0.27
CA CYS A 73 29.25 -3.68 0.03
C CYS A 73 29.00 -2.84 1.30
N PHE A 74 29.70 -1.71 1.40
CA PHE A 74 29.47 -0.78 2.49
C PHE A 74 28.17 0.01 2.27
N GLY A 75 27.37 0.12 3.33
CA GLY A 75 26.11 0.85 3.34
C GLY A 75 24.93 0.03 2.83
N ASN A 76 23.74 0.61 3.01
CA ASN A 76 22.49 0.06 2.54
C ASN A 76 21.87 0.97 1.48
N PHE A 77 20.90 0.44 0.74
CA PHE A 77 20.06 1.24 -0.13
C PHE A 77 18.59 0.91 0.09
N ASN A 78 17.75 1.91 -0.10
CA ASN A 78 16.32 1.80 0.16
C ASN A 78 15.53 1.81 -1.15
N VAL A 79 14.44 1.05 -1.18
CA VAL A 79 13.44 1.05 -2.25
C VAL A 79 12.05 1.12 -1.66
N LYS A 80 11.10 1.64 -2.44
CA LYS A 80 9.69 1.70 -2.04
C LYS A 80 8.88 0.73 -2.88
N ALA A 81 8.10 -0.14 -2.23
CA ALA A 81 7.26 -1.16 -2.89
C ALA A 81 6.06 -1.52 -2.01
N GLU A 82 5.08 -2.23 -2.55
CA GLU A 82 3.86 -2.60 -1.80
C GLU A 82 4.12 -3.70 -0.76
N ASN A 83 5.08 -4.59 -1.05
CA ASN A 83 5.46 -5.71 -0.22
C ASN A 83 6.94 -6.08 -0.45
N VAL A 84 7.47 -7.02 0.33
CA VAL A 84 8.88 -7.40 0.28
C VAL A 84 9.27 -8.08 -1.03
N GLU A 85 8.37 -8.83 -1.66
CA GLU A 85 8.61 -9.56 -2.90
C GLU A 85 8.82 -8.57 -4.06
N GLU A 86 7.90 -7.60 -4.19
CA GLU A 86 8.04 -6.52 -5.16
C GLU A 86 9.26 -5.64 -4.84
N ALA A 87 9.59 -5.45 -3.55
CA ALA A 87 10.78 -4.70 -3.16
C ALA A 87 12.07 -5.35 -3.70
N TYR A 88 12.16 -6.69 -3.69
CA TYR A 88 13.28 -7.40 -4.32
C TYR A 88 13.35 -7.12 -5.82
N ASP A 89 12.23 -7.23 -6.55
CA ASP A 89 12.20 -6.99 -7.99
C ASP A 89 12.64 -5.56 -8.35
N VAL A 90 12.14 -4.57 -7.60
CA VAL A 90 12.53 -3.16 -7.74
C VAL A 90 14.01 -2.96 -7.41
N ALA A 91 14.51 -3.59 -6.35
CA ALA A 91 15.91 -3.52 -5.96
C ALA A 91 16.83 -4.09 -7.04
N TYR A 92 16.55 -5.29 -7.54
CA TYR A 92 17.32 -5.92 -8.62
C TYR A 92 17.30 -5.10 -9.89
N THR A 93 16.14 -4.60 -10.30
CA THR A 93 15.99 -3.76 -11.50
C THR A 93 16.78 -2.45 -11.37
N THR A 94 16.69 -1.81 -10.20
CA THR A 94 17.40 -0.56 -9.90
C THR A 94 18.92 -0.76 -9.95
N LEU A 95 19.41 -1.86 -9.37
CA LEU A 95 20.83 -2.18 -9.37
C LEU A 95 21.33 -2.58 -10.75
N ALA A 96 20.59 -3.41 -11.48
CA ALA A 96 20.93 -3.79 -12.86
C ALA A 96 21.13 -2.55 -13.73
N SER A 97 20.19 -1.59 -13.65
CA SER A 97 20.26 -0.35 -14.40
C SER A 97 21.45 0.52 -13.98
N LYS A 98 21.72 0.66 -12.68
CA LYS A 98 22.87 1.45 -12.20
C LYS A 98 24.21 0.81 -12.54
N LEU A 99 24.36 -0.50 -12.32
CA LEU A 99 25.60 -1.23 -12.58
C LEU A 99 25.91 -1.26 -14.08
N SER A 100 24.91 -1.53 -14.94
CA SER A 100 25.11 -1.48 -16.40
C SER A 100 25.46 -0.07 -16.90
N GLY A 101 24.93 0.98 -16.27
CA GLY A 101 25.32 2.36 -16.58
C GLY A 101 26.76 2.71 -16.22
N ILE A 102 27.30 2.12 -15.14
CA ILE A 102 28.67 2.40 -14.67
C ILE A 102 29.70 1.47 -15.32
N LEU A 103 29.36 0.18 -15.45
CA LEU A 103 30.23 -0.91 -15.91
C LEU A 103 29.53 -1.72 -17.02
N PRO A 104 29.29 -1.13 -18.20
CA PRO A 104 28.46 -1.74 -19.25
C PRO A 104 29.03 -3.04 -19.84
N ASN A 105 30.35 -3.26 -19.72
CA ASN A 105 31.06 -4.38 -20.32
C ASN A 105 31.49 -5.45 -19.30
N ILE A 106 31.05 -5.35 -18.05
CA ILE A 106 31.42 -6.29 -17.00
C ILE A 106 30.16 -7.00 -16.52
N ASP A 107 30.13 -8.31 -16.69
CA ASP A 107 29.14 -9.16 -16.06
C ASP A 107 29.60 -9.44 -14.62
N ILE A 108 28.91 -8.84 -13.66
CA ILE A 108 29.24 -8.91 -12.25
C ILE A 108 28.13 -9.69 -11.54
N PRO A 109 28.41 -10.85 -10.93
CA PRO A 109 27.49 -11.49 -10.01
C PRO A 109 27.15 -10.55 -8.84
N TYR A 110 25.86 -10.26 -8.66
CA TYR A 110 25.36 -9.50 -7.52
C TYR A 110 24.04 -10.05 -7.00
N TYR A 111 23.80 -9.86 -5.71
CA TYR A 111 22.50 -10.12 -5.08
C TYR A 111 22.25 -9.13 -3.95
N VAL A 112 21.01 -9.10 -3.49
CA VAL A 112 20.59 -8.23 -2.39
C VAL A 112 19.97 -9.04 -1.28
N GLU A 113 20.10 -8.54 -0.06
CA GLU A 113 19.52 -9.13 1.14
C GLU A 113 18.77 -8.05 1.91
N ALA A 114 17.50 -8.31 2.23
CA ALA A 114 16.74 -7.39 3.08
C ALA A 114 17.40 -7.27 4.46
N VAL A 115 17.48 -6.04 4.97
CA VAL A 115 18.00 -5.79 6.31
C VAL A 115 16.99 -6.30 7.34
N ASN A 116 17.36 -7.38 8.03
CA ASN A 116 16.59 -7.95 9.12
C ASN A 116 17.25 -7.59 10.46
N GLU A 117 16.50 -6.89 11.31
CA GLU A 117 16.96 -6.38 12.61
C GLU A 117 15.99 -6.82 13.71
N GLU A 118 16.53 -7.15 14.89
CA GLU A 118 15.71 -7.54 16.02
C GLU A 118 14.79 -6.39 16.45
N GLY A 119 13.51 -6.71 16.69
CA GLY A 119 12.49 -5.74 17.04
C GLY A 119 11.94 -4.91 15.87
N TYR A 120 12.21 -5.32 14.63
CA TYR A 120 11.58 -4.81 13.41
C TYR A 120 10.78 -5.93 12.69
N PRO A 121 9.74 -5.59 11.92
CA PRO A 121 9.22 -4.25 11.67
C PRO A 121 8.60 -3.61 12.93
N ARG A 122 8.62 -2.28 13.00
CA ARG A 122 7.92 -1.50 14.02
C ARG A 122 6.70 -0.83 13.42
N TYR A 123 5.64 -0.80 14.20
CA TYR A 123 4.39 -0.13 13.87
C TYR A 123 4.19 1.03 14.83
N ARG A 124 3.69 2.15 14.30
CA ARG A 124 3.39 3.34 15.09
C ARG A 124 2.00 3.82 14.79
N VAL A 125 1.18 4.00 15.81
CA VAL A 125 -0.12 4.68 15.72
C VAL A 125 0.05 6.09 16.28
N LEU A 126 -0.22 7.10 15.46
CA LEU A 126 -0.30 8.49 15.89
C LEU A 126 -1.73 8.97 15.76
N SER A 127 -2.28 9.52 16.84
CA SER A 127 -3.61 10.13 16.82
C SER A 127 -3.59 11.54 17.41
N TYR A 128 -4.54 12.35 16.99
CA TYR A 128 -4.76 13.70 17.50
C TYR A 128 -6.25 14.01 17.59
N ASN A 129 -6.66 14.55 18.73
CA ASN A 129 -7.99 15.10 18.98
C ASN A 129 -7.86 16.59 19.29
N SER A 130 -8.43 17.44 18.44
CA SER A 130 -8.38 18.90 18.56
C SER A 130 -9.36 19.46 19.60
N GLU A 131 -10.43 18.75 19.94
CA GLU A 131 -11.38 19.19 20.97
C GLU A 131 -10.79 19.07 22.38
N LYS A 132 -9.96 18.04 22.61
CA LYS A 132 -9.27 17.79 23.88
C LYS A 132 -7.81 18.27 23.88
N ASP A 133 -7.28 18.66 22.71
CA ASP A 133 -5.85 18.91 22.45
C ASP A 133 -4.93 17.75 22.89
N GLU A 134 -5.41 16.51 22.71
CA GLU A 134 -4.71 15.29 23.10
C GLU A 134 -3.98 14.67 21.90
N LYS A 135 -2.73 14.25 22.13
CA LYS A 135 -1.90 13.50 21.18
C LYS A 135 -1.52 12.17 21.78
N GLU A 136 -1.75 11.10 21.02
CA GLU A 136 -1.32 9.76 21.41
C GLU A 136 -0.29 9.20 20.41
N CYS A 137 0.75 8.56 20.95
CA CYS A 137 1.74 7.84 20.17
C CYS A 137 1.93 6.46 20.79
N PHE A 138 1.55 5.43 20.05
CA PHE A 138 1.73 4.03 20.42
C PHE A 138 2.70 3.37 19.45
N ILE A 139 3.68 2.60 19.95
CA ILE A 139 4.66 1.88 19.14
C ILE A 139 4.75 0.43 19.61
N THR A 140 4.71 -0.51 18.67
CA THR A 140 4.86 -1.95 18.92
C THR A 140 5.56 -2.63 17.75
N SER A 141 6.01 -3.87 17.94
CA SER A 141 6.46 -4.74 16.86
C SER A 141 5.37 -5.70 16.36
N ASP A 142 4.21 -5.75 17.04
CA ASP A 142 3.06 -6.57 16.65
C ASP A 142 2.08 -5.75 15.78
N HIS A 143 1.92 -6.17 14.53
CA HIS A 143 0.98 -5.54 13.60
C HIS A 143 -0.47 -5.61 14.08
N THR A 144 -0.87 -6.71 14.70
CA THR A 144 -2.23 -6.92 15.18
C THR A 144 -2.54 -5.96 16.32
N GLU A 145 -1.62 -5.83 17.26
CA GLU A 145 -1.75 -4.89 18.38
C GLU A 145 -1.84 -3.44 17.89
N ALA A 146 -0.98 -3.05 16.94
CA ALA A 146 -1.05 -1.73 16.32
C ALA A 146 -2.38 -1.47 15.61
N ARG A 147 -2.95 -2.49 14.95
CA ARG A 147 -4.25 -2.37 14.28
C ARG A 147 -5.40 -2.21 15.27
N VAL A 148 -5.42 -3.02 16.34
CA VAL A 148 -6.42 -2.89 17.42
C VAL A 148 -6.36 -1.48 17.99
N LYS A 149 -5.17 -0.99 18.31
CA LYS A 149 -4.98 0.36 18.85
C LYS A 149 -5.39 1.46 17.87
N TYR A 150 -5.13 1.29 16.58
CA TYR A 150 -5.64 2.20 15.54
C TYR A 150 -7.17 2.24 15.56
N ASP A 151 -7.83 1.09 15.52
CA ASP A 151 -9.29 1.02 15.40
C ASP A 151 -9.99 1.54 16.68
N GLU A 152 -9.39 1.37 17.86
CA GLU A 152 -9.84 1.99 19.12
C GLU A 152 -9.83 3.53 19.05
N LEU A 153 -8.73 4.11 18.56
CA LEU A 153 -8.55 5.56 18.51
C LEU A 153 -9.24 6.21 17.31
N ASP A 154 -9.63 5.43 16.30
CA ASP A 154 -10.23 5.93 15.06
C ASP A 154 -11.57 6.64 15.31
N GLY A 155 -12.35 6.20 16.30
CA GLY A 155 -13.64 6.83 16.63
C GLY A 155 -13.51 8.16 17.39
N GLU A 156 -12.39 8.37 18.09
CA GLU A 156 -12.19 9.50 19.01
C GLU A 156 -11.28 10.59 18.45
N SER A 157 -10.57 10.32 17.36
CA SER A 157 -9.51 11.20 16.85
C SER A 157 -9.95 12.00 15.64
N ASP A 158 -9.52 13.25 15.54
CA ASP A 158 -9.71 14.06 14.33
C ASP A 158 -8.76 13.60 13.23
N THR A 159 -7.54 13.22 13.59
CA THR A 159 -6.59 12.63 12.66
C THR A 159 -5.95 11.41 13.28
N ILE A 160 -5.78 10.35 12.50
CA ILE A 160 -5.08 9.15 12.93
C ILE A 160 -4.31 8.52 11.77
N ALA A 161 -3.11 8.02 12.07
CA ALA A 161 -2.27 7.33 11.10
C ALA A 161 -1.58 6.11 11.73
N LEU A 162 -1.60 5.00 11.01
CA LEU A 162 -0.78 3.82 11.25
C LEU A 162 0.43 3.86 10.31
N PHE A 163 1.62 3.74 10.87
CA PHE A 163 2.88 3.69 10.15
C PHE A 163 3.59 2.36 10.35
N ILE A 164 4.46 2.01 9.41
CA ILE A 164 5.42 0.91 9.49
C ILE A 164 6.84 1.43 9.27
N GLN A 165 7.81 0.82 9.94
CA GLN A 165 9.23 0.97 9.70
C GLN A 165 9.84 -0.43 9.64
N THR A 166 10.45 -0.82 8.52
CA THR A 166 10.91 -2.21 8.30
C THR A 166 12.30 -2.50 8.89
N SER A 167 13.10 -1.46 9.10
CA SER A 167 14.41 -1.50 9.78
C SER A 167 14.72 -0.12 10.36
N HIS A 168 15.75 0.00 11.19
CA HIS A 168 16.20 1.28 11.73
C HIS A 168 16.55 2.31 10.63
N GLU A 169 17.08 1.84 9.50
CA GLU A 169 17.49 2.70 8.37
C GLU A 169 16.37 2.94 7.34
N ALA A 170 15.26 2.21 7.42
CA ALA A 170 14.07 2.49 6.62
C ALA A 170 13.30 3.67 7.20
N GLY A 171 12.70 4.51 6.34
CA GLY A 171 11.80 5.55 6.77
C GLY A 171 10.43 5.03 7.20
N TRP A 172 9.75 5.78 8.06
CA TRP A 172 8.36 5.50 8.43
C TRP A 172 7.45 5.68 7.21
N SER A 173 6.77 4.61 6.83
CA SER A 173 5.82 4.57 5.73
C SER A 173 4.40 4.52 6.28
N VAL A 174 3.47 5.29 5.71
CA VAL A 174 2.06 5.29 6.15
C VAL A 174 1.37 4.05 5.60
N LEU A 175 0.77 3.22 6.46
CA LEU A 175 -0.05 2.07 6.04
C LEU A 175 -1.55 2.42 5.95
N LYS A 176 -2.03 3.23 6.89
CA LYS A 176 -3.44 3.65 6.96
C LYS A 176 -3.49 5.03 7.55
N HIS A 177 -4.36 5.89 7.02
CA HIS A 177 -4.51 7.25 7.50
C HIS A 177 -5.94 7.73 7.29
N ARG A 178 -6.47 8.45 8.27
CA ARG A 178 -7.75 9.14 8.17
C ARG A 178 -7.62 10.56 8.70
N LEU A 179 -8.18 11.49 7.93
CA LEU A 179 -8.51 12.85 8.38
C LEU A 179 -10.03 12.91 8.54
N ALA A 180 -10.52 13.34 9.69
CA ALA A 180 -11.92 13.68 9.85
C ALA A 180 -12.21 14.92 8.99
N ASN A 181 -13.03 14.75 7.94
CA ASN A 181 -13.67 15.88 7.26
C ASN A 181 -14.75 16.44 8.18
N ARG A 182 -14.38 17.17 9.23
CA ARG A 182 -15.34 18.01 9.96
C ARG A 182 -15.63 19.23 9.09
N VAL A 183 -16.57 19.07 8.14
CA VAL A 183 -17.26 20.22 7.56
C VAL A 183 -18.03 20.86 8.71
N LYS A 184 -17.46 21.92 9.29
CA LYS A 184 -18.19 22.79 10.22
C LYS A 184 -19.27 23.49 9.41
N PHE A 185 -20.51 23.01 9.51
CA PHE A 185 -21.71 23.76 9.13
C PHE A 185 -22.03 24.76 10.24
#